data_AF-A0A2N6E2V9-F1
#
_entry.id   AF-A0A2N6E2V9-F1
#
_cell.length_a   1.000
_cell.length_b   1.000
_cell.length_c   1.000
_cell.angle_alpha   90.00
_cell.angle_beta   90.00
_cell.angle_gamma   90.00
#
_symmetry.space_group_name_H-M   'P 1'
#
loop_
_entity.id
_entity.type
_entity.pdbx_description
1 polymer ?
#
loop_
_entity_poly.entity_id
_entity_poly.type
_entity_poly.pdbx_seq_one_letter_code
_entity_poly.pdbx_strand_id
1 'polypeptide(L)'
;MRFLLIMVVVLTGCSLPGQPQMQRLGDMSISTDTLWQGTILVDGTVRVIGGATLTIAPGTEVRFVKRDRDQDGLGDSGLKVEHASLVANGRRDAPIRFVSDASPGNPSDWLEIRVDFAKRLELRWCEISGSAHGLHAHFSHGIIEDSRLRGNLDGTRFGEGKYRVSHSVIEQNSGKGLNFRNSEVEIDHNLIRDNDSGLFIFETNRQWSIHHNNFLDNQWHLRLGDFFTGEIEVRDNWYGRYGEREKPPKLYDRDVDPGIGKIKVNPNIKQIDGAGPRDSLRLNKVWRRETGSFVDASPVKVGDALVVAGWDAVLRAIDLDGKERWNIALGEEGDSAVAFDDERVYLQSWNREILAVDRENGEVEWRIFYPESLADDHRQGGVARADDLLLVPAWNGSLLGIEAKTGTVRWNIDCGYPLRSTPLVIDDVIYQGSGSGRLTALNLQGEFLWTRDFGAPLLASPAAVPGGLAVVNKEGVLTVMNRLGETKWRGELRESVFYSAPLYADGSLLVATTAGNLYAFDPRDGSTKWSFRGFGPFYGTPAYADGRISIGDNTGWLHLLNSASGEVIGRVETGGAIQGTPLFVDDLLVVGSRDNFVHAWRLLPGPQP
;
A
#
# COMPACT_ATOMS: atom_id res chain seq x y z
N MET A 1 45.64 -41.26 -27.70
CA MET A 1 44.61 -41.37 -26.65
C MET A 1 43.67 -40.20 -26.77
N ARG A 2 42.49 -40.39 -27.37
CA ARG A 2 41.39 -39.42 -27.39
C ARG A 2 40.44 -39.82 -26.27
N PHE A 3 40.24 -38.97 -25.27
CA PHE A 3 39.26 -39.20 -24.21
C PHE A 3 37.87 -38.79 -24.68
N LEU A 4 36.96 -39.76 -24.63
CA LEU A 4 35.54 -39.64 -24.94
C LEU A 4 34.84 -39.12 -23.67
N LEU A 5 34.25 -37.93 -23.72
CA LEU A 5 33.44 -37.39 -22.63
C LEU A 5 32.00 -37.92 -22.80
N ILE A 6 31.59 -38.86 -21.97
CA ILE A 6 30.20 -39.36 -21.92
C ILE A 6 29.40 -38.40 -21.05
N MET A 7 28.51 -37.64 -21.69
CA MET A 7 27.54 -36.78 -21.02
C MET A 7 26.29 -37.62 -20.69
N VAL A 8 26.09 -37.92 -19.40
CA VAL A 8 24.87 -38.59 -18.91
C VAL A 8 23.78 -37.53 -18.76
N VAL A 9 22.78 -37.58 -19.65
CA VAL A 9 21.55 -36.80 -19.53
C VAL A 9 20.61 -37.52 -18.56
N VAL A 10 20.39 -36.94 -17.37
CA VAL A 10 19.34 -37.38 -16.47
C VAL A 10 18.05 -36.66 -16.88
N LEU A 11 17.15 -37.40 -17.53
CA LEU A 11 15.77 -36.99 -17.78
C LEU A 11 15.01 -36.97 -16.45
N THR A 12 14.63 -35.79 -15.95
CA THR A 12 13.61 -35.66 -14.90
C THR A 12 12.31 -35.18 -15.54
N GLY A 13 11.25 -35.92 -15.25
CA GLY A 13 9.99 -35.92 -15.98
C GLY A 13 9.13 -34.67 -15.78
N CYS A 14 8.30 -34.42 -16.79
CA CYS A 14 7.20 -33.47 -16.75
C CYS A 14 6.25 -33.79 -15.58
N SER A 15 6.03 -32.83 -14.69
CA SER A 15 4.93 -32.85 -13.72
C SER A 15 3.82 -31.89 -14.19
N LEU A 16 2.56 -32.30 -13.97
CA LEU A 16 1.34 -31.55 -14.31
C LEU A 16 1.23 -30.26 -13.45
N PRO A 17 0.67 -29.16 -13.97
CA PRO A 17 0.36 -27.98 -13.17
C PRO A 17 -0.94 -28.22 -12.39
N GLY A 18 -0.92 -28.10 -11.05
CA GLY A 18 -2.17 -28.06 -10.27
C GLY A 18 -2.24 -28.73 -8.90
N GLN A 19 -1.12 -29.02 -8.24
CA GLN A 19 -1.13 -29.36 -6.80
C GLN A 19 -0.12 -28.46 -6.08
N PRO A 20 -0.47 -27.79 -4.97
CA PRO A 20 0.51 -27.05 -4.18
C PRO A 20 1.60 -28.03 -3.73
N GLN A 21 2.80 -27.84 -4.25
CA GLN A 21 3.92 -28.73 -3.97
C GLN A 21 4.38 -28.48 -2.54
N MET A 22 4.05 -29.40 -1.63
CA MET A 22 4.54 -29.37 -0.26
C MET A 22 6.06 -29.54 -0.27
N GLN A 23 6.78 -28.56 0.25
CA GLN A 23 8.23 -28.61 0.40
C GLN A 23 8.58 -29.09 1.81
N ARG A 24 9.22 -30.26 1.93
CA ARG A 24 9.67 -30.78 3.24
C ARG A 24 11.12 -30.42 3.50
N LEU A 25 11.39 -29.81 4.64
CA LEU A 25 12.70 -29.35 5.08
C LEU A 25 13.08 -30.02 6.40
N GLY A 26 14.19 -30.74 6.43
CA GLY A 26 14.79 -31.26 7.68
C GLY A 26 15.80 -30.26 8.26
N ASP A 27 16.84 -30.77 8.91
CA ASP A 27 17.98 -29.96 9.33
C ASP A 27 18.75 -29.44 8.11
N MET A 28 18.74 -28.12 7.89
CA MET A 28 19.42 -27.50 6.75
C MET A 28 19.77 -26.03 6.99
N SER A 29 20.56 -25.45 6.09
CA SER A 29 20.90 -24.02 6.08
C SER A 29 20.57 -23.36 4.75
N ILE A 30 20.11 -22.12 4.81
CA ILE A 30 19.82 -21.20 3.72
C ILE A 30 20.84 -20.05 3.83
N SER A 31 21.74 -19.95 2.86
CA SER A 31 22.80 -18.94 2.82
C SER A 31 22.66 -17.95 1.67
N THR A 32 21.59 -18.07 0.88
CA THR A 32 21.23 -17.15 -0.21
C THR A 32 19.79 -16.71 -0.05
N ASP A 33 19.45 -15.54 -0.59
CA ASP A 33 18.08 -15.05 -0.60
C ASP A 33 17.13 -16.10 -1.15
N THR A 34 16.05 -16.36 -0.41
CA THR A 34 15.15 -17.47 -0.67
C THR A 34 13.71 -17.02 -0.47
N LEU A 35 12.83 -17.44 -1.39
CA LEU A 35 11.39 -17.26 -1.29
C LEU A 35 10.74 -18.58 -0.85
N TRP A 36 9.95 -18.52 0.22
CA TRP A 36 9.01 -19.59 0.58
C TRP A 36 7.61 -19.23 0.13
N GLN A 37 6.93 -20.20 -0.49
CA GLN A 37 5.55 -20.09 -0.94
C GLN A 37 4.85 -21.45 -0.87
N GLY A 38 3.54 -21.45 -0.61
CA GLY A 38 2.75 -22.68 -0.51
C GLY A 38 2.84 -23.34 0.87
N THR A 39 2.97 -24.67 0.94
CA THR A 39 3.11 -25.38 2.22
C THR A 39 4.55 -25.82 2.42
N ILE A 40 5.19 -25.31 3.49
CA ILE A 40 6.54 -25.67 3.89
C ILE A 40 6.44 -26.53 5.15
N LEU A 41 6.76 -27.82 5.05
CA LEU A 41 6.78 -28.74 6.18
C LEU A 41 8.19 -28.81 6.76
N VAL A 42 8.38 -28.28 7.96
CA VAL A 42 9.66 -28.26 8.68
C VAL A 42 9.70 -29.41 9.70
N ASP A 43 10.55 -30.40 9.45
CA ASP A 43 10.77 -31.60 10.28
C ASP A 43 12.22 -31.62 10.81
N GLY A 44 12.67 -30.49 11.33
CA GLY A 44 14.03 -30.26 11.80
C GLY A 44 14.26 -28.78 12.12
N THR A 45 15.52 -28.35 12.16
CA THR A 45 15.91 -26.96 12.31
C THR A 45 16.39 -26.39 10.97
N VAL A 46 15.63 -25.44 10.43
CA VAL A 46 16.08 -24.66 9.27
C VAL A 46 16.80 -23.42 9.74
N ARG A 47 18.03 -23.21 9.27
CA ARG A 47 18.85 -22.03 9.59
C ARG A 47 18.94 -21.08 8.40
N VAL A 48 18.74 -19.79 8.59
CA VAL A 48 18.99 -18.73 7.61
C VAL A 48 20.19 -17.94 8.10
N ILE A 49 21.26 -17.92 7.30
CA ILE A 49 22.57 -17.44 7.72
C ILE A 49 23.24 -16.60 6.64
N GLY A 50 24.39 -16.01 6.98
CA GLY A 50 25.30 -15.42 5.98
C GLY A 50 24.77 -14.15 5.32
N GLY A 51 23.89 -13.40 6.00
CA GLY A 51 23.29 -12.19 5.46
C GLY A 51 22.11 -12.43 4.51
N ALA A 52 21.72 -13.68 4.27
CA ALA A 52 20.59 -14.02 3.42
C ALA A 52 19.27 -13.44 3.94
N THR A 53 18.35 -13.19 3.02
CA THR A 53 16.96 -12.83 3.32
C THR A 53 16.04 -14.00 3.02
N LEU A 54 15.35 -14.51 4.04
CA LEU A 54 14.21 -15.38 3.84
C LEU A 54 12.95 -14.53 3.69
N THR A 55 12.38 -14.54 2.48
CA THR A 55 11.09 -13.92 2.18
C THR A 55 10.02 -14.98 2.17
N ILE A 56 8.87 -14.74 2.82
CA ILE A 56 7.74 -15.67 2.85
C ILE A 56 6.54 -14.99 2.20
N ALA A 57 5.99 -15.62 1.16
CA ALA A 57 4.87 -15.08 0.38
C ALA A 57 3.55 -15.17 1.17
N PRO A 58 2.59 -14.24 0.95
CA PRO A 58 1.24 -14.34 1.49
C PRO A 58 0.57 -15.69 1.25
N GLY A 59 -0.20 -16.17 2.24
CA GLY A 59 -0.91 -17.44 2.20
C GLY A 59 -0.04 -18.68 2.42
N THR A 60 1.27 -18.50 2.64
CA THR A 60 2.18 -19.61 2.94
C THR A 60 1.87 -20.21 4.31
N GLU A 61 1.82 -21.53 4.38
CA GLU A 61 1.75 -22.28 5.64
C GLU A 61 3.09 -22.95 5.91
N VAL A 62 3.81 -22.46 6.91
CA VAL A 62 4.99 -23.09 7.47
C VAL A 62 4.54 -23.97 8.63
N ARG A 63 4.55 -25.29 8.41
CA ARG A 63 4.07 -26.30 9.34
C ARG A 63 5.26 -26.99 10.00
N PHE A 64 5.31 -27.00 11.32
CA PHE A 64 6.39 -27.62 12.07
C PHE A 64 5.95 -28.98 12.63
N VAL A 65 6.73 -30.01 12.32
CA VAL A 65 6.48 -31.37 12.80
C VAL A 65 6.92 -31.50 14.25
N LYS A 66 6.10 -32.11 15.09
CA LYS A 66 6.48 -32.38 16.48
C LYS A 66 7.55 -33.47 16.56
N ARG A 67 8.71 -33.10 17.08
CA ARG A 67 9.84 -33.98 17.41
C ARG A 67 10.34 -33.62 18.79
N ASP A 68 10.35 -34.54 19.72
CA ASP A 68 10.90 -34.32 21.06
C ASP A 68 12.01 -35.37 21.26
N ARG A 69 13.22 -35.03 20.79
CA ARG A 69 14.35 -35.99 20.74
C ARG A 69 15.01 -36.15 22.10
N ASP A 70 15.01 -35.12 22.94
CA ASP A 70 15.61 -35.11 24.26
C ASP A 70 14.62 -35.38 25.41
N GLN A 71 13.34 -35.54 25.10
CA GLN A 71 12.26 -35.91 26.03
C GLN A 71 12.01 -34.86 27.11
N ASP A 72 12.21 -33.58 26.77
CA ASP A 72 11.94 -32.46 27.67
C ASP A 72 10.48 -31.95 27.58
N GLY A 73 9.70 -32.50 26.65
CA GLY A 73 8.30 -32.16 26.41
C GLY A 73 8.09 -31.03 25.40
N LEU A 74 9.16 -30.49 24.81
CA LEU A 74 9.13 -29.45 23.78
C LEU A 74 9.43 -30.04 22.40
N GLY A 75 8.74 -29.53 21.38
CA GLY A 75 9.09 -29.83 20.00
C GLY A 75 10.40 -29.15 19.61
N ASP A 76 11.26 -29.86 18.88
CA ASP A 76 12.59 -29.45 18.45
C ASP A 76 12.61 -28.68 17.12
N SER A 77 11.55 -28.81 16.32
CA SER A 77 11.50 -28.21 15.00
C SER A 77 11.39 -26.70 15.11
N GLY A 78 12.09 -25.97 14.23
CA GLY A 78 12.14 -24.52 14.32
C GLY A 78 12.85 -23.86 13.15
N LEU A 79 12.71 -22.54 13.11
CA LEU A 79 13.35 -21.66 12.14
C LEU A 79 14.32 -20.75 12.90
N LYS A 80 15.60 -20.78 12.53
CA LYS A 80 16.64 -19.95 13.14
C LYS A 80 17.19 -18.98 12.10
N VAL A 81 17.17 -17.69 12.37
CA VAL A 81 17.68 -16.63 11.50
C VAL A 81 18.83 -15.97 12.23
N GLU A 82 20.06 -16.21 11.81
CA GLU A 82 21.29 -15.81 12.51
C GLU A 82 22.12 -14.92 11.59
N HIS A 83 22.29 -13.63 11.92
CA HIS A 83 22.93 -12.63 11.05
C HIS A 83 22.31 -12.57 9.65
N ALA A 84 20.98 -12.70 9.58
CA ALA A 84 20.18 -12.78 8.36
C ALA A 84 18.91 -11.95 8.51
N SER A 85 18.06 -11.91 7.48
CA SER A 85 16.79 -11.19 7.49
C SER A 85 15.60 -12.12 7.31
N LEU A 86 14.49 -11.81 7.98
CA LEU A 86 13.21 -12.49 7.82
C LEU A 86 12.14 -11.47 7.44
N VAL A 87 11.52 -11.67 6.28
CA VAL A 87 10.44 -10.82 5.76
C VAL A 87 9.24 -11.71 5.47
N ALA A 88 8.25 -11.68 6.35
CA ALA A 88 6.98 -12.39 6.20
C ALA A 88 5.84 -11.37 6.24
N ASN A 89 5.50 -10.83 5.06
CA ASN A 89 4.44 -9.86 4.91
C ASN A 89 3.25 -10.56 4.25
N GLY A 90 2.36 -11.11 5.07
CA GLY A 90 1.11 -11.73 4.64
C GLY A 90 0.04 -10.71 4.25
N ARG A 91 -1.17 -11.21 4.03
CA ARG A 91 -2.37 -10.39 3.80
C ARG A 91 -3.49 -10.87 4.71
N ARG A 92 -4.51 -10.04 4.93
CA ARG A 92 -5.68 -10.42 5.74
C ARG A 92 -6.40 -11.66 5.20
N ASP A 93 -6.58 -11.72 3.89
CA ASP A 93 -7.23 -12.83 3.17
C ASP A 93 -6.31 -14.04 2.97
N ALA A 94 -5.00 -13.83 3.06
CA ALA A 94 -3.96 -14.83 2.87
C ALA A 94 -2.85 -14.63 3.94
N PRO A 95 -3.15 -14.88 5.22
CA PRO A 95 -2.16 -14.71 6.28
C PRO A 95 -1.07 -15.75 6.11
N ILE A 96 0.16 -15.39 6.49
CA ILE A 96 1.26 -16.36 6.60
C ILE A 96 1.09 -17.07 7.93
N ARG A 97 1.09 -18.41 7.91
CA ARG A 97 0.84 -19.21 9.12
C ARG A 97 2.08 -20.01 9.50
N PHE A 98 2.59 -19.79 10.70
CA PHE A 98 3.59 -20.62 11.36
C PHE A 98 2.89 -21.46 12.42
N VAL A 99 2.70 -22.74 12.14
CA VAL A 99 1.76 -23.59 12.89
C VAL A 99 2.35 -24.97 13.16
N SER A 100 1.81 -25.66 14.17
CA SER A 100 2.01 -27.11 14.31
C SER A 100 1.46 -27.84 13.08
N ASP A 101 2.14 -28.90 12.64
CA ASP A 101 1.59 -29.82 11.64
C ASP A 101 0.48 -30.72 12.22
N ALA A 102 0.37 -30.82 13.55
CA ALA A 102 -0.70 -31.55 14.22
C ALA A 102 -2.04 -30.81 14.14
N SER A 103 -3.15 -31.57 14.14
CA SER A 103 -4.51 -31.02 14.12
C SER A 103 -5.40 -31.72 15.16
N PRO A 104 -5.86 -31.01 16.21
CA PRO A 104 -5.47 -29.65 16.58
C PRO A 104 -4.01 -29.59 17.06
N GLY A 105 -3.34 -28.47 16.80
CA GLY A 105 -2.01 -28.20 17.36
C GLY A 105 -2.07 -27.87 18.85
N ASN A 106 -1.03 -28.22 19.60
CA ASN A 106 -0.87 -27.91 21.00
C ASN A 106 0.31 -26.94 21.22
N PRO A 107 0.33 -26.16 22.31
CA PRO A 107 1.53 -25.44 22.73
C PRO A 107 2.72 -26.40 22.82
N SER A 108 3.91 -25.90 22.46
CA SER A 108 5.16 -26.67 22.44
C SER A 108 5.20 -27.84 21.46
N ASP A 109 4.33 -27.91 20.45
CA ASP A 109 4.49 -28.89 19.37
C ASP A 109 5.74 -28.62 18.52
N TRP A 110 6.23 -27.39 18.51
CA TRP A 110 7.49 -26.99 17.89
C TRP A 110 8.18 -25.91 18.72
N LEU A 111 9.46 -25.66 18.47
CA LEU A 111 10.28 -24.87 19.36
C LEU A 111 9.97 -23.39 19.23
N GLU A 112 10.45 -22.79 18.13
CA GLU A 112 10.51 -21.33 18.01
C GLU A 112 10.84 -20.84 16.60
N ILE A 113 10.46 -19.59 16.32
CA ILE A 113 11.12 -18.77 15.31
C ILE A 113 12.15 -17.92 16.04
N ARG A 114 13.41 -18.33 15.92
CA ARG A 114 14.53 -17.62 16.55
C ARG A 114 15.18 -16.66 15.58
N VAL A 115 15.40 -15.41 16.00
CA VAL A 115 15.97 -14.36 15.16
C VAL A 115 17.05 -13.60 15.93
N ASP A 116 18.32 -13.90 15.63
CA ASP A 116 19.48 -13.34 16.32
C ASP A 116 20.30 -12.47 15.36
N PHE A 117 20.65 -11.26 15.80
CA PHE A 117 21.47 -10.30 15.05
C PHE A 117 20.92 -9.93 13.66
N ALA A 118 19.59 -9.90 13.51
CA ALA A 118 18.94 -9.55 12.26
C ALA A 118 18.85 -8.03 12.08
N LYS A 119 19.29 -7.56 10.91
CA LYS A 119 19.09 -6.15 10.50
C LYS A 119 17.65 -5.85 10.12
N ARG A 120 16.89 -6.86 9.71
CA ARG A 120 15.50 -6.74 9.27
C ARG A 120 14.69 -7.96 9.68
N LEU A 121 13.72 -7.73 10.56
CA LEU A 121 12.67 -8.67 10.94
C LEU A 121 11.32 -7.99 10.74
N GLU A 122 10.54 -8.46 9.78
CA GLU A 122 9.20 -7.94 9.48
C GLU A 122 8.18 -9.07 9.47
N LEU A 123 7.18 -8.98 10.34
CA LEU A 123 6.02 -9.84 10.36
C LEU A 123 4.75 -8.98 10.24
N ARG A 124 4.01 -9.16 9.14
CA ARG A 124 2.73 -8.50 8.92
C ARG A 124 1.69 -9.53 8.53
N TRP A 125 0.47 -9.45 9.06
CA TRP A 125 -0.58 -10.45 8.79
C TRP A 125 -0.10 -11.90 8.93
N CYS A 126 0.67 -12.15 9.98
CA CYS A 126 1.19 -13.46 10.32
C CYS A 126 0.38 -14.08 11.47
N GLU A 127 0.23 -15.40 11.44
CA GLU A 127 -0.23 -16.18 12.59
C GLU A 127 0.90 -17.07 13.09
N ILE A 128 1.23 -17.00 14.38
CA ILE A 128 2.18 -17.90 15.05
C ILE A 128 1.42 -18.66 16.14
N SER A 129 1.35 -19.99 16.02
CA SER A 129 0.66 -20.84 17.00
C SER A 129 1.27 -22.23 17.21
N GLY A 130 1.03 -22.79 18.40
CA GLY A 130 1.47 -24.14 18.78
C GLY A 130 2.96 -24.26 19.09
N SER A 131 3.68 -23.14 19.26
CA SER A 131 5.11 -23.16 19.59
C SER A 131 5.35 -23.19 21.10
N ALA A 132 6.57 -23.53 21.50
CA ALA A 132 7.08 -23.29 22.84
C ALA A 132 7.41 -21.79 23.02
N HIS A 133 8.11 -21.18 22.06
CA HIS A 133 8.54 -19.79 22.09
C HIS A 133 8.29 -19.13 20.73
N GLY A 134 7.13 -18.52 20.52
CA GLY A 134 6.63 -18.08 19.21
C GLY A 134 7.66 -17.30 18.39
N LEU A 135 7.89 -16.03 18.75
CA LEU A 135 8.95 -15.20 18.17
C LEU A 135 10.01 -14.89 19.21
N HIS A 136 11.15 -15.57 19.13
CA HIS A 136 12.30 -15.41 20.02
C HIS A 136 13.39 -14.61 19.32
N ALA A 137 13.54 -13.32 19.62
CA ALA A 137 14.44 -12.44 18.89
C ALA A 137 15.45 -11.73 19.80
N HIS A 138 16.73 -11.80 19.46
CA HIS A 138 17.82 -11.15 20.20
C HIS A 138 18.65 -10.23 19.31
N PHE A 139 19.14 -9.11 19.85
CA PHE A 139 20.06 -8.19 19.16
C PHE A 139 19.58 -7.76 17.76
N SER A 140 18.26 -7.65 17.59
CA SER A 140 17.62 -7.47 16.28
C SER A 140 16.67 -6.28 16.28
N HIS A 141 16.34 -5.81 15.08
CA HIS A 141 15.31 -4.79 14.86
C HIS A 141 14.08 -5.42 14.21
N GLY A 142 12.96 -5.43 14.93
CA GLY A 142 11.75 -6.14 14.52
C GLY A 142 10.49 -5.29 14.48
N ILE A 143 9.67 -5.49 13.46
CA ILE A 143 8.32 -4.94 13.34
C ILE A 143 7.32 -6.09 13.24
N ILE A 144 6.35 -6.12 14.16
CA ILE A 144 5.25 -7.06 14.19
C ILE A 144 3.97 -6.24 14.14
N GLU A 145 3.23 -6.32 13.03
CA GLU A 145 1.99 -5.56 12.84
C GLU A 145 0.86 -6.44 12.29
N ASP A 146 -0.38 -6.12 12.65
CA ASP A 146 -1.59 -6.78 12.11
C ASP A 146 -1.52 -8.32 12.20
N SER A 147 -0.85 -8.84 13.25
CA SER A 147 -0.50 -10.26 13.36
C SER A 147 -1.17 -10.89 14.57
N ARG A 148 -1.19 -12.23 14.62
CA ARG A 148 -1.80 -13.01 15.69
C ARG A 148 -0.80 -13.99 16.28
N LEU A 149 -0.51 -13.83 17.57
CA LEU A 149 0.34 -14.75 18.33
C LEU A 149 -0.56 -15.47 19.33
N ARG A 150 -0.88 -16.73 19.07
CA ARG A 150 -1.89 -17.46 19.84
C ARG A 150 -1.55 -18.89 20.17
N GLY A 151 -2.02 -19.38 21.31
CA GLY A 151 -1.91 -20.81 21.64
C GLY A 151 -0.47 -21.31 21.71
N ASN A 152 0.47 -20.43 22.08
CA ASN A 152 1.87 -20.79 22.33
C ASN A 152 2.09 -20.95 23.84
N LEU A 153 3.22 -21.53 24.24
CA LEU A 153 3.64 -21.43 25.64
C LEU A 153 4.05 -19.98 25.95
N ASP A 154 5.04 -19.43 25.25
CA ASP A 154 5.32 -17.98 25.23
C ASP A 154 5.10 -17.43 23.81
N GLY A 155 4.41 -16.29 23.66
CA GLY A 155 4.13 -15.66 22.36
C GLY A 155 5.37 -15.00 21.76
N THR A 156 6.06 -14.13 22.51
CA THR A 156 7.35 -13.55 22.10
C THR A 156 8.43 -13.83 23.12
N ARG A 157 9.70 -13.60 22.79
CA ARG A 157 10.83 -13.43 23.71
C ARG A 157 11.81 -12.44 23.10
N PHE A 158 11.75 -11.18 23.51
CA PHE A 158 12.64 -10.14 22.98
C PHE A 158 13.82 -9.87 23.92
N GLY A 159 15.03 -9.84 23.36
CA GLY A 159 16.26 -9.63 24.12
C GLY A 159 17.19 -8.62 23.46
N GLU A 160 17.64 -7.61 24.20
CA GLU A 160 18.73 -6.71 23.77
C GLU A 160 18.60 -6.08 22.37
N GLY A 161 17.36 -5.82 21.92
CA GLY A 161 17.07 -5.31 20.57
C GLY A 161 16.11 -4.12 20.56
N LYS A 162 15.53 -3.85 19.39
CA LYS A 162 14.48 -2.83 19.17
C LYS A 162 13.27 -3.44 18.49
N TYR A 163 12.10 -3.39 19.12
CA TYR A 163 10.91 -4.07 18.63
C TYR A 163 9.69 -3.17 18.68
N ARG A 164 8.92 -3.16 17.59
CA ARG A 164 7.58 -2.59 17.57
C ARG A 164 6.56 -3.69 17.40
N VAL A 165 5.57 -3.72 18.28
CA VAL A 165 4.39 -4.59 18.18
C VAL A 165 3.17 -3.68 18.13
N SER A 166 2.48 -3.63 17.00
CA SER A 166 1.26 -2.82 16.90
C SER A 166 0.11 -3.54 16.21
N HIS A 167 -1.11 -3.10 16.51
CA HIS A 167 -2.32 -3.58 15.81
C HIS A 167 -2.41 -5.11 15.77
N SER A 168 -1.97 -5.82 16.80
CA SER A 168 -1.88 -7.29 16.78
C SER A 168 -2.79 -7.92 17.85
N VAL A 169 -3.15 -9.18 17.68
CA VAL A 169 -3.84 -9.98 18.71
C VAL A 169 -2.85 -10.94 19.37
N ILE A 170 -2.72 -10.83 20.69
CA ILE A 170 -1.88 -11.71 21.49
C ILE A 170 -2.78 -12.44 22.48
N GLU A 171 -3.04 -13.73 22.25
CA GLU A 171 -4.06 -14.41 23.04
C GLU A 171 -3.85 -15.90 23.30
N GLN A 172 -4.45 -16.39 24.39
CA GLN A 172 -4.48 -17.83 24.70
C GLN A 172 -3.08 -18.45 24.79
N ASN A 173 -2.06 -17.65 25.11
CA ASN A 173 -0.73 -18.18 25.38
C ASN A 173 -0.69 -18.65 26.84
N SER A 174 -0.29 -19.90 27.08
CA SER A 174 -0.37 -20.52 28.40
C SER A 174 0.63 -19.95 29.40
N GLY A 175 1.67 -19.27 28.91
CA GLY A 175 2.62 -18.45 29.66
C GLY A 175 2.51 -16.97 29.27
N LYS A 176 3.60 -16.43 28.72
CA LYS A 176 3.73 -14.99 28.47
C LYS A 176 3.21 -14.65 27.08
N GLY A 177 2.26 -13.73 26.96
CA GLY A 177 1.80 -13.21 25.67
C GLY A 177 2.92 -12.44 24.96
N LEU A 178 3.24 -11.25 25.47
CA LEU A 178 4.43 -10.50 25.09
C LEU A 178 5.43 -10.52 26.24
N ASN A 179 6.71 -10.73 25.95
CA ASN A 179 7.76 -10.46 26.92
C ASN A 179 9.04 -9.94 26.29
N PHE A 180 9.77 -9.16 27.08
CA PHE A 180 11.04 -8.59 26.68
C PHE A 180 11.99 -8.42 27.87
N ARG A 181 13.28 -8.42 27.55
CA ARG A 181 14.41 -8.13 28.44
C ARG A 181 15.35 -7.15 27.75
N ASN A 182 15.73 -6.11 28.47
CA ASN A 182 16.74 -5.14 28.10
C ASN A 182 16.63 -4.61 26.66
N SER A 183 15.39 -4.34 26.21
CA SER A 183 15.09 -4.00 24.81
C SER A 183 14.38 -2.65 24.73
N GLU A 184 14.60 -1.95 23.61
CA GLU A 184 13.75 -0.83 23.21
C GLU A 184 12.44 -1.38 22.64
N VAL A 185 11.30 -1.08 23.26
CA VAL A 185 10.02 -1.60 22.77
C VAL A 185 8.96 -0.53 22.63
N GLU A 186 8.22 -0.59 21.53
CA GLU A 186 6.98 0.15 21.32
C GLU A 186 5.83 -0.85 21.17
N ILE A 187 4.86 -0.80 22.08
CA ILE A 187 3.70 -1.69 22.09
C ILE A 187 2.46 -0.80 22.07
N ASP A 188 1.78 -0.74 20.92
CA ASP A 188 0.67 0.17 20.69
C ASP A 188 -0.51 -0.44 19.93
N HIS A 189 -1.75 -0.10 20.28
CA HIS A 189 -2.96 -0.57 19.59
C HIS A 189 -3.09 -2.09 19.47
N ASN A 190 -2.66 -2.86 20.47
CA ASN A 190 -2.82 -4.32 20.47
C ASN A 190 -4.03 -4.78 21.30
N LEU A 191 -4.56 -5.94 20.94
CA LEU A 191 -5.52 -6.70 21.74
C LEU A 191 -4.78 -7.84 22.46
N ILE A 192 -4.63 -7.75 23.78
CA ILE A 192 -3.85 -8.70 24.59
C ILE A 192 -4.79 -9.38 25.58
N ARG A 193 -5.15 -10.65 25.35
CA ARG A 193 -6.18 -11.32 26.15
C ARG A 193 -5.96 -12.79 26.43
N ASP A 194 -6.58 -13.30 27.49
CA ASP A 194 -6.61 -14.74 27.78
C ASP A 194 -5.22 -15.40 27.88
N ASN A 195 -4.18 -14.65 28.21
CA ASN A 195 -2.85 -15.19 28.49
C ASN A 195 -2.68 -15.39 30.01
N ASP A 196 -1.71 -16.20 30.43
CA ASP A 196 -1.29 -16.16 31.84
C ASP A 196 -0.74 -14.77 32.16
N SER A 197 0.31 -14.35 31.46
CA SER A 197 0.87 -13.00 31.61
C SER A 197 0.72 -12.25 30.29
N GLY A 198 -0.14 -11.23 30.23
CA GLY A 198 -0.38 -10.44 29.02
C GLY A 198 0.90 -9.76 28.53
N LEU A 199 1.52 -8.97 29.40
CA LEU A 199 2.87 -8.46 29.21
C LEU A 199 3.74 -8.82 30.41
N PHE A 200 4.87 -9.48 30.14
CA PHE A 200 5.89 -9.81 31.14
C PHE A 200 7.17 -9.01 30.86
N ILE A 201 7.59 -8.20 31.82
CA ILE A 201 8.75 -7.33 31.71
C ILE A 201 9.84 -7.91 32.61
N PHE A 202 10.88 -8.51 32.02
CA PHE A 202 11.96 -9.14 32.79
C PHE A 202 12.77 -8.09 33.54
N GLU A 203 13.80 -7.54 32.91
CA GLU A 203 14.58 -6.43 33.44
C GLU A 203 14.91 -5.53 32.26
N THR A 204 14.82 -4.22 32.43
CA THR A 204 15.18 -3.28 31.37
C THR A 204 15.68 -1.97 31.96
N ASN A 205 16.74 -1.43 31.35
CA ASN A 205 17.18 -0.05 31.54
C ASN A 205 17.07 0.76 30.24
N ARG A 206 16.48 0.17 29.19
CA ARG A 206 16.28 0.81 27.88
C ARG A 206 14.93 1.51 27.83
N GLN A 207 14.77 2.41 26.86
CA GLN A 207 13.52 3.13 26.66
C GLN A 207 12.41 2.20 26.18
N TRP A 208 11.18 2.46 26.59
CA TRP A 208 10.02 1.73 26.12
C TRP A 208 8.79 2.62 26.12
N SER A 209 7.82 2.28 25.29
CA SER A 209 6.53 2.95 25.17
C SER A 209 5.44 1.89 25.07
N ILE A 210 4.56 1.83 26.08
CA ILE A 210 3.44 0.89 26.13
C ILE A 210 2.17 1.70 26.38
N HIS A 211 1.37 1.88 25.34
CA HIS A 211 0.18 2.73 25.39
C HIS A 211 -0.88 2.31 24.37
N HIS A 212 -2.13 2.72 24.58
CA HIS A 212 -3.23 2.48 23.65
C HIS A 212 -3.44 0.99 23.34
N ASN A 213 -3.23 0.09 24.30
CA ASN A 213 -3.56 -1.33 24.15
C ASN A 213 -4.82 -1.71 24.95
N ASN A 214 -5.51 -2.75 24.51
CA ASN A 214 -6.62 -3.37 25.21
C ASN A 214 -6.17 -4.66 25.90
N PHE A 215 -6.16 -4.68 27.23
CA PHE A 215 -5.87 -5.87 28.04
C PHE A 215 -7.17 -6.47 28.59
N LEU A 216 -7.46 -7.73 28.28
CA LEU A 216 -8.68 -8.42 28.75
C LEU A 216 -8.36 -9.79 29.33
N ASP A 217 -8.99 -10.16 30.44
CA ASP A 217 -9.04 -11.55 30.96
C ASP A 217 -7.70 -12.34 31.01
N ASN A 218 -6.58 -11.64 31.13
CA ASN A 218 -5.30 -12.29 31.44
C ASN A 218 -5.26 -12.66 32.94
N GLN A 219 -4.43 -13.63 33.34
CA GLN A 219 -4.19 -13.86 34.79
C GLN A 219 -3.50 -12.63 35.40
N TRP A 220 -2.47 -12.13 34.72
CA TRP A 220 -1.82 -10.85 34.98
C TRP A 220 -1.82 -10.00 33.70
N HIS A 221 -2.32 -8.78 33.75
CA HIS A 221 -2.23 -7.87 32.60
C HIS A 221 -0.78 -7.42 32.40
N LEU A 222 -0.14 -7.03 33.51
CA LEU A 222 1.27 -6.67 33.56
C LEU A 222 1.94 -7.47 34.68
N ARG A 223 3.11 -8.05 34.40
CA ARG A 223 3.93 -8.78 35.37
C ARG A 223 5.38 -8.37 35.25
N LEU A 224 5.99 -8.02 36.39
CA LEU A 224 7.43 -7.84 36.48
C LEU A 224 8.13 -9.19 36.67
N GLY A 225 9.35 -9.29 36.15
CA GLY A 225 10.22 -10.43 36.36
C GLY A 225 10.67 -10.54 37.80
N ASP A 226 10.90 -11.78 38.24
CA ASP A 226 11.13 -12.17 39.63
C ASP A 226 12.35 -11.49 40.31
N PHE A 227 13.21 -10.81 39.55
CA PHE A 227 14.40 -10.10 40.05
C PHE A 227 14.45 -8.61 39.69
N PHE A 228 13.39 -8.07 39.09
CA PHE A 228 13.38 -6.68 38.66
C PHE A 228 12.90 -5.78 39.76
N THR A 229 13.78 -4.90 40.22
CA THR A 229 13.53 -4.01 41.37
C THR A 229 13.12 -2.59 40.99
N GLY A 230 13.09 -2.28 39.69
CA GLY A 230 12.78 -0.95 39.17
C GLY A 230 11.31 -0.54 39.30
N GLU A 231 11.04 0.76 39.24
CA GLU A 231 9.68 1.28 39.13
C GLU A 231 9.37 1.63 37.68
N ILE A 232 8.19 1.24 37.21
CA ILE A 232 7.76 1.48 35.83
C ILE A 232 6.39 2.17 35.80
N GLU A 233 6.17 2.99 34.77
CA GLU A 233 4.90 3.66 34.54
C GLU A 233 4.35 3.34 33.15
N VAL A 234 3.14 2.77 33.10
CA VAL A 234 2.44 2.40 31.89
C VAL A 234 1.17 3.26 31.78
N ARG A 235 0.93 3.89 30.62
CA ARG A 235 -0.13 4.90 30.45
C ARG A 235 -1.02 4.62 29.25
N ASP A 236 -2.22 5.18 29.27
CA ASP A 236 -3.15 5.23 28.13
C ASP A 236 -3.58 3.85 27.60
N ASN A 237 -3.48 2.80 28.43
CA ASN A 237 -3.98 1.45 28.10
C ASN A 237 -5.29 1.19 28.83
N TRP A 238 -6.14 0.35 28.25
CA TRP A 238 -7.41 -0.05 28.84
C TRP A 238 -7.36 -1.48 29.38
N TYR A 239 -8.03 -1.73 30.52
CA TYR A 239 -7.93 -2.97 31.31
C TYR A 239 -9.31 -3.52 31.75
N GLY A 240 -10.17 -3.95 30.82
CA GLY A 240 -11.58 -4.29 31.09
C GLY A 240 -12.00 -5.76 30.99
N ARG A 241 -13.18 -6.08 31.55
CA ARG A 241 -13.63 -7.38 32.10
C ARG A 241 -14.70 -8.16 31.32
N TYR A 242 -14.94 -9.40 31.75
CA TYR A 242 -16.29 -9.98 31.88
C TYR A 242 -17.07 -9.38 33.09
N GLY A 243 -18.12 -8.56 32.84
CA GLY A 243 -19.15 -8.14 33.83
C GLY A 243 -19.46 -6.64 34.04
N GLU A 244 -19.10 -5.74 33.11
CA GLU A 244 -19.63 -4.35 32.95
C GLU A 244 -19.26 -3.23 33.96
N ARG A 245 -18.26 -3.36 34.84
CA ARG A 245 -17.69 -2.19 35.58
C ARG A 245 -16.16 -2.16 35.59
N GLU A 246 -15.59 -0.95 35.42
CA GLU A 246 -14.15 -0.67 35.51
C GLU A 246 -13.58 -1.18 36.85
N LYS A 247 -12.49 -1.95 36.78
CA LYS A 247 -11.74 -2.43 37.95
C LYS A 247 -10.24 -2.25 37.69
N PRO A 248 -9.44 -2.15 38.77
CA PRO A 248 -8.00 -1.92 38.63
C PRO A 248 -7.34 -3.08 37.88
N PRO A 249 -6.28 -2.81 37.11
CA PRO A 249 -5.57 -3.85 36.38
C PRO A 249 -4.99 -4.90 37.32
N LYS A 250 -4.95 -6.16 36.86
CA LYS A 250 -4.23 -7.23 37.56
C LYS A 250 -2.73 -7.06 37.31
N LEU A 251 -2.00 -6.68 38.36
CA LEU A 251 -0.57 -6.40 38.32
C LEU A 251 0.17 -7.40 39.21
N TYR A 252 1.23 -8.03 38.69
CA TYR A 252 2.19 -8.78 39.50
C TYR A 252 3.43 -7.90 39.70
N ASP A 253 3.48 -7.24 40.84
CA ASP A 253 4.51 -6.28 41.23
C ASP A 253 4.78 -6.35 42.75
N ARG A 254 5.44 -5.34 43.32
CA ARG A 254 5.80 -5.25 44.74
C ARG A 254 4.67 -5.54 45.73
N ASP A 255 3.40 -5.26 45.36
CA ASP A 255 2.27 -5.52 46.26
C ASP A 255 1.96 -7.01 46.36
N VAL A 256 2.34 -7.80 45.35
CA VAL A 256 2.18 -9.26 45.31
C VAL A 256 3.45 -9.96 45.78
N ASP A 257 4.61 -9.48 45.34
CA ASP A 257 5.93 -9.99 45.72
C ASP A 257 6.83 -8.85 46.23
N PRO A 258 7.07 -8.74 47.55
CA PRO A 258 7.89 -7.66 48.10
C PRO A 258 9.34 -7.60 47.59
N GLY A 259 9.84 -8.66 46.95
CA GLY A 259 11.19 -8.74 46.39
C GLY A 259 11.38 -8.00 45.07
N ILE A 260 10.29 -7.54 44.42
CA ILE A 260 10.33 -6.94 43.08
C ILE A 260 9.87 -5.47 43.06
N GLY A 261 9.96 -4.88 41.88
CA GLY A 261 9.69 -3.51 41.53
C GLY A 261 8.20 -3.16 41.55
N LYS A 262 7.86 -1.90 41.28
CA LYS A 262 6.48 -1.41 41.32
C LYS A 262 5.99 -1.02 39.94
N ILE A 263 4.73 -1.34 39.63
CA ILE A 263 4.06 -0.86 38.42
C ILE A 263 3.09 0.25 38.81
N LYS A 264 3.27 1.42 38.19
CA LYS A 264 2.29 2.50 38.19
C LYS A 264 1.53 2.47 36.88
N VAL A 265 0.20 2.50 36.97
CA VAL A 265 -0.67 2.57 35.79
C VAL A 265 -1.43 3.89 35.77
N ASN A 266 -1.49 4.51 34.59
CA ASN A 266 -2.46 5.57 34.29
C ASN A 266 -3.42 5.02 33.21
N PRO A 267 -4.51 4.34 33.61
CA PRO A 267 -5.36 3.64 32.65
C PRO A 267 -6.20 4.62 31.83
N ASN A 268 -6.46 4.26 30.57
CA ASN A 268 -7.53 4.87 29.81
C ASN A 268 -8.88 4.34 30.31
N ILE A 269 -9.86 5.23 30.43
CA ILE A 269 -11.22 4.94 30.90
C ILE A 269 -11.95 4.12 29.82
N LYS A 270 -11.79 4.50 28.56
CA LYS A 270 -12.46 3.83 27.43
C LYS A 270 -11.57 2.77 26.81
N GLN A 271 -12.22 1.72 26.29
CA GLN A 271 -11.58 0.77 25.38
C GLN A 271 -10.93 1.54 24.24
N ILE A 272 -9.75 1.08 23.82
CA ILE A 272 -9.02 1.67 22.71
C ILE A 272 -9.65 1.19 21.40
N ASP A 273 -10.24 2.12 20.67
CA ASP A 273 -10.76 1.89 19.31
C ASP A 273 -9.60 1.58 18.36
N GLY A 274 -9.81 0.63 17.45
CA GLY A 274 -8.80 0.24 16.46
C GLY A 274 -7.64 -0.60 17.02
N ALA A 275 -7.69 -1.04 18.28
CA ALA A 275 -6.71 -1.97 18.82
C ALA A 275 -6.98 -3.43 18.39
N GLY A 276 -5.93 -4.11 17.94
CA GLY A 276 -6.00 -5.36 17.17
C GLY A 276 -5.74 -5.13 15.67
N PRO A 277 -5.75 -6.18 14.85
CA PRO A 277 -5.53 -6.08 13.41
C PRO A 277 -6.44 -5.05 12.77
N ARG A 278 -5.86 -4.15 11.98
CA ARG A 278 -6.61 -3.07 11.34
C ARG A 278 -7.50 -3.66 10.26
N ASP A 279 -8.77 -3.83 10.63
CA ASP A 279 -9.78 -4.50 9.82
C ASP A 279 -10.64 -3.54 8.96
N SER A 280 -10.43 -2.20 8.96
CA SER A 280 -11.06 -1.23 8.03
C SER A 280 -10.67 0.23 8.33
N LEU A 281 -10.91 1.11 7.35
CA LEU A 281 -10.81 2.57 7.45
C LEU A 281 -12.19 3.23 7.46
N ARG A 282 -12.39 4.14 8.42
CA ARG A 282 -13.55 5.00 8.48
C ARG A 282 -13.25 6.29 7.73
N LEU A 283 -13.92 6.47 6.60
CA LEU A 283 -13.99 7.71 5.84
C LEU A 283 -15.10 8.57 6.43
N ASN A 284 -14.74 9.57 7.24
CA ASN A 284 -15.70 10.50 7.83
C ASN A 284 -15.83 11.74 6.93
N LYS A 285 -17.02 12.01 6.39
CA LYS A 285 -17.24 13.18 5.52
C LYS A 285 -17.00 14.46 6.33
N VAL A 286 -16.05 15.29 5.91
CA VAL A 286 -15.70 16.54 6.60
C VAL A 286 -16.45 17.71 5.98
N TRP A 287 -16.41 17.81 4.66
CA TRP A 287 -17.12 18.83 3.89
C TRP A 287 -17.50 18.31 2.51
N ARG A 288 -18.45 19.01 1.89
CA ARG A 288 -18.71 18.95 0.45
C ARG A 288 -18.93 20.38 -0.06
N ARG A 289 -18.45 20.67 -1.25
CA ARG A 289 -18.57 21.97 -1.91
C ARG A 289 -19.42 21.80 -3.16
N GLU A 290 -20.54 22.49 -3.23
CA GLU A 290 -21.41 22.48 -4.40
C GLU A 290 -20.73 23.22 -5.55
N THR A 291 -20.83 22.65 -6.74
CA THR A 291 -20.46 23.24 -8.03
C THR A 291 -21.73 23.43 -8.86
N GLY A 292 -21.66 24.26 -9.90
CA GLY A 292 -22.80 24.51 -10.79
C GLY A 292 -23.10 23.36 -11.76
N SER A 293 -22.19 22.39 -11.88
CA SER A 293 -22.27 21.23 -12.78
C SER A 293 -21.25 20.15 -12.35
N PHE A 294 -21.07 19.13 -13.19
CA PHE A 294 -20.19 17.99 -12.93
C PHE A 294 -18.73 18.37 -12.67
N VAL A 295 -18.04 17.57 -11.85
CA VAL A 295 -16.61 17.70 -11.58
C VAL A 295 -15.88 16.43 -12.00
N ASP A 296 -15.45 16.37 -13.26
CA ASP A 296 -14.64 15.26 -13.79
C ASP A 296 -13.13 15.48 -13.64
N ALA A 297 -12.70 16.73 -13.45
CA ALA A 297 -11.29 17.04 -13.25
C ALA A 297 -10.76 16.47 -11.94
N SER A 298 -9.53 15.95 -11.97
CA SER A 298 -8.83 15.55 -10.75
C SER A 298 -8.48 16.79 -9.93
N PRO A 299 -8.86 16.88 -8.63
CA PRO A 299 -8.38 17.94 -7.76
C PRO A 299 -6.86 17.81 -7.55
N VAL A 300 -6.16 18.94 -7.50
CA VAL A 300 -4.71 19.01 -7.32
C VAL A 300 -4.38 19.89 -6.12
N LYS A 301 -3.49 19.46 -5.22
CA LYS A 301 -2.99 20.32 -4.13
C LYS A 301 -1.98 21.32 -4.71
N VAL A 302 -2.27 22.62 -4.61
CA VAL A 302 -1.41 23.73 -5.03
C VAL A 302 -1.16 24.61 -3.81
N GLY A 303 0.05 24.55 -3.26
CA GLY A 303 0.36 25.20 -1.98
C GLY A 303 -0.47 24.63 -0.83
N ASP A 304 -1.24 25.49 -0.17
CA ASP A 304 -2.16 25.17 0.92
C ASP A 304 -3.63 25.08 0.48
N ALA A 305 -3.90 25.16 -0.83
CA ALA A 305 -5.22 25.02 -1.42
C ALA A 305 -5.31 23.81 -2.38
N LEU A 306 -6.55 23.48 -2.74
CA LEU A 306 -6.93 22.49 -3.73
C LEU A 306 -7.44 23.23 -4.96
N VAL A 307 -6.96 22.90 -6.14
CA VAL A 307 -7.38 23.54 -7.38
C VAL A 307 -8.07 22.53 -8.28
N VAL A 308 -9.25 22.88 -8.79
CA VAL A 308 -10.09 22.00 -9.60
C VAL A 308 -11.00 22.79 -10.54
N ALA A 309 -11.17 22.29 -11.76
CA ALA A 309 -12.10 22.81 -12.76
C ALA A 309 -13.38 21.96 -12.84
N GLY A 310 -14.47 22.55 -13.32
CA GLY A 310 -15.74 21.87 -13.49
C GLY A 310 -16.41 22.10 -14.84
N TRP A 311 -17.47 21.33 -15.09
CA TRP A 311 -18.35 21.47 -16.24
C TRP A 311 -19.29 22.68 -16.16
N ASP A 312 -19.11 23.51 -15.14
CA ASP A 312 -19.76 24.81 -15.03
C ASP A 312 -18.88 25.93 -15.59
N ALA A 313 -17.82 25.57 -16.32
CA ALA A 313 -16.84 26.48 -16.89
C ALA A 313 -16.20 27.38 -15.83
N VAL A 314 -15.85 26.80 -14.67
CA VAL A 314 -15.18 27.53 -13.58
C VAL A 314 -13.98 26.74 -13.07
N LEU A 315 -12.84 27.45 -12.95
CA LEU A 315 -11.66 27.00 -12.20
C LEU A 315 -11.70 27.59 -10.80
N ARG A 316 -11.44 26.77 -9.78
CA ARG A 316 -11.56 27.16 -8.37
C ARG A 316 -10.32 26.77 -7.57
N ALA A 317 -9.94 27.61 -6.62
CA ALA A 317 -9.12 27.22 -5.48
C ALA A 317 -9.96 27.09 -4.21
N ILE A 318 -9.78 26.00 -3.49
CA ILE A 318 -10.53 25.61 -2.30
C ILE A 318 -9.53 25.27 -1.19
N ASP A 319 -9.60 25.96 -0.06
CA ASP A 319 -8.84 25.64 1.15
C ASP A 319 -9.15 24.23 1.64
N LEU A 320 -8.24 23.62 2.39
CA LEU A 320 -8.42 22.25 2.92
C LEU A 320 -9.63 22.12 3.88
N ASP A 321 -10.16 23.23 4.39
CA ASP A 321 -11.38 23.26 5.20
C ASP A 321 -12.69 23.35 4.36
N GLY A 322 -12.57 23.41 3.03
CA GLY A 322 -13.68 23.45 2.07
C GLY A 322 -14.14 24.85 1.68
N LYS A 323 -13.51 25.91 2.18
CA LYS A 323 -13.79 27.29 1.76
C LYS A 323 -13.13 27.58 0.43
N GLU A 324 -13.88 28.16 -0.49
CA GLU A 324 -13.31 28.63 -1.75
C GLU A 324 -12.55 29.93 -1.50
N ARG A 325 -11.30 29.94 -1.97
CA ARG A 325 -10.37 31.07 -1.88
C ARG A 325 -10.59 32.04 -3.02
N TRP A 326 -10.65 31.51 -4.24
CA TRP A 326 -10.94 32.26 -5.46
C TRP A 326 -11.56 31.33 -6.50
N ASN A 327 -12.24 31.93 -7.48
CA ASN A 327 -12.69 31.25 -8.69
C ASN A 327 -12.58 32.18 -9.89
N ILE A 328 -12.48 31.60 -11.09
CA ILE A 328 -12.56 32.33 -12.34
C ILE A 328 -13.45 31.62 -13.35
N ALA A 329 -14.10 32.39 -14.21
CA ALA A 329 -14.81 31.88 -15.36
C ALA A 329 -13.83 31.46 -16.47
N LEU A 330 -14.00 30.24 -16.94
CA LEU A 330 -13.45 29.70 -18.17
C LEU A 330 -14.42 30.00 -19.31
N GLY A 331 -13.96 29.96 -20.56
CA GLY A 331 -14.89 30.15 -21.67
C GLY A 331 -15.80 28.94 -21.92
N GLU A 332 -15.37 27.72 -21.58
CA GLU A 332 -16.15 26.48 -21.57
C GLU A 332 -15.64 25.54 -20.46
N GLU A 333 -16.16 24.32 -20.39
CA GLU A 333 -15.90 23.32 -19.37
C GLU A 333 -14.40 22.97 -19.25
N GLY A 334 -13.98 22.73 -18.00
CA GLY A 334 -12.69 22.13 -17.67
C GLY A 334 -12.90 20.78 -17.00
N ASP A 335 -12.24 19.73 -17.50
CA ASP A 335 -12.44 18.35 -17.06
C ASP A 335 -11.12 17.59 -16.81
N SER A 336 -10.00 18.31 -16.87
CA SER A 336 -8.65 17.77 -16.73
C SER A 336 -7.96 18.36 -15.50
N ALA A 337 -7.00 17.61 -14.96
CA ALA A 337 -6.16 18.10 -13.88
C ALA A 337 -5.36 19.34 -14.32
N VAL A 338 -5.21 20.31 -13.42
CA VAL A 338 -4.33 21.46 -13.66
C VAL A 338 -2.86 21.09 -13.53
N ALA A 339 -2.01 21.77 -14.29
CA ALA A 339 -0.58 21.86 -13.97
C ALA A 339 -0.34 23.11 -13.12
N PHE A 340 0.78 23.19 -12.42
CA PHE A 340 1.12 24.37 -11.63
C PHE A 340 2.62 24.51 -11.43
N ASP A 341 3.03 25.69 -10.97
CA ASP A 341 4.35 25.96 -10.42
C ASP A 341 4.27 26.82 -9.16
N ASP A 342 5.39 27.42 -8.77
CA ASP A 342 5.48 28.24 -7.56
C ASP A 342 4.67 29.54 -7.64
N GLU A 343 4.23 29.97 -8.81
CA GLU A 343 3.48 31.22 -9.01
C GLU A 343 2.13 30.99 -9.68
N ARG A 344 2.02 29.98 -10.56
CA ARG A 344 0.91 29.87 -11.51
C ARG A 344 0.22 28.52 -11.46
N VAL A 345 -1.06 28.53 -11.83
CA VAL A 345 -1.85 27.37 -12.22
C VAL A 345 -2.13 27.44 -13.72
N TYR A 346 -2.03 26.30 -14.40
CA TYR A 346 -2.22 26.15 -15.84
C TYR A 346 -3.34 25.16 -16.15
N LEU A 347 -4.20 25.52 -17.09
CA LEU A 347 -5.34 24.72 -17.51
C LEU A 347 -5.60 24.89 -19.01
N GLN A 348 -6.15 23.85 -19.64
CA GLN A 348 -6.89 23.97 -20.89
C GLN A 348 -8.38 23.63 -20.71
N SER A 349 -9.26 24.27 -21.48
CA SER A 349 -10.71 24.03 -21.49
C SER A 349 -11.26 23.72 -22.89
N TRP A 350 -12.52 23.28 -22.96
CA TRP A 350 -13.15 22.74 -24.19
C TRP A 350 -13.22 23.73 -25.36
N ASN A 351 -13.29 25.03 -25.07
CA ASN A 351 -13.25 26.12 -26.05
C ASN A 351 -11.87 26.32 -26.71
N ARG A 352 -10.89 25.43 -26.46
CA ARG A 352 -9.50 25.49 -26.95
C ARG A 352 -8.66 26.60 -26.32
N GLU A 353 -9.10 27.09 -25.17
CA GLU A 353 -8.39 28.06 -24.35
C GLU A 353 -7.30 27.36 -23.53
N ILE A 354 -6.13 27.98 -23.46
CA ILE A 354 -5.04 27.62 -22.55
C ILE A 354 -4.73 28.88 -21.75
N LEU A 355 -4.67 28.76 -20.43
CA LEU A 355 -4.44 29.89 -19.53
C LEU A 355 -3.40 29.58 -18.46
N ALA A 356 -2.74 30.63 -18.01
CA ALA A 356 -2.08 30.68 -16.71
C ALA A 356 -2.78 31.70 -15.83
N VAL A 357 -2.98 31.33 -14.58
CA VAL A 357 -3.49 32.21 -13.53
C VAL A 357 -2.55 32.23 -12.35
N ASP A 358 -2.46 33.36 -11.67
CA ASP A 358 -1.78 33.46 -10.38
C ASP A 358 -2.43 32.48 -9.39
N ARG A 359 -1.62 31.68 -8.71
CA ARG A 359 -2.11 30.61 -7.84
C ARG A 359 -2.78 31.13 -6.57
N GLU A 360 -2.43 32.34 -6.12
CA GLU A 360 -2.89 32.91 -4.85
C GLU A 360 -4.23 33.62 -4.99
N ASN A 361 -4.47 34.29 -6.11
CA ASN A 361 -5.67 35.12 -6.32
C ASN A 361 -6.49 34.78 -7.58
N GLY A 362 -5.99 33.91 -8.47
CA GLY A 362 -6.67 33.51 -9.70
C GLY A 362 -6.62 34.53 -10.84
N GLU A 363 -5.86 35.62 -10.73
CA GLU A 363 -5.72 36.60 -11.81
C GLU A 363 -5.10 35.95 -13.05
N VAL A 364 -5.74 36.13 -14.21
CA VAL A 364 -5.24 35.59 -15.48
C VAL A 364 -3.99 36.35 -15.91
N GLU A 365 -2.84 35.67 -15.92
CA GLU A 365 -1.58 36.26 -16.35
C GLU A 365 -1.45 36.27 -17.87
N TRP A 366 -1.80 35.15 -18.51
CA TRP A 366 -1.84 35.04 -19.96
C TRP A 366 -2.90 34.03 -20.40
N ARG A 367 -3.34 34.20 -21.65
CA ARG A 367 -4.36 33.37 -22.29
C ARG A 367 -4.08 33.26 -23.77
N ILE A 368 -4.14 32.05 -24.30
CA ILE A 368 -4.00 31.77 -25.72
C ILE A 368 -5.07 30.77 -26.17
N PHE A 369 -5.25 30.63 -27.49
CA PHE A 369 -6.18 29.70 -28.09
C PHE A 369 -5.49 28.92 -29.20
N TYR A 370 -5.88 27.66 -29.40
CA TYR A 370 -5.45 26.88 -30.56
C TYR A 370 -6.60 26.67 -31.58
N PRO A 371 -6.29 26.41 -32.87
CA PRO A 371 -7.31 26.30 -33.92
C PRO A 371 -8.28 25.11 -33.73
N GLU A 372 -9.51 25.26 -34.25
CA GLU A 372 -10.51 24.17 -34.35
C GLU A 372 -10.04 22.98 -35.15
N SER A 373 -10.65 21.84 -34.86
CA SER A 373 -10.66 20.68 -35.73
C SER A 373 -12.04 20.07 -35.81
N LEU A 374 -12.27 19.28 -36.87
CA LEU A 374 -13.45 18.41 -36.98
C LEU A 374 -13.45 17.29 -35.89
N ALA A 375 -12.40 17.23 -35.06
CA ALA A 375 -12.21 16.34 -33.91
C ALA A 375 -12.83 16.78 -32.61
N ASP A 376 -13.21 18.04 -32.51
CA ASP A 376 -13.44 18.67 -31.22
C ASP A 376 -14.64 17.97 -30.55
N ASP A 377 -14.36 17.26 -29.46
CA ASP A 377 -15.36 16.66 -28.58
C ASP A 377 -15.06 16.95 -27.09
N HIS A 378 -15.85 16.38 -26.19
CA HIS A 378 -16.05 16.83 -24.82
C HIS A 378 -15.16 16.09 -23.78
N ARG A 379 -13.90 15.76 -24.07
CA ARG A 379 -12.96 15.18 -23.06
C ARG A 379 -11.43 15.33 -23.21
N GLN A 380 -10.79 16.24 -22.48
CA GLN A 380 -9.39 16.65 -22.77
C GLN A 380 -8.32 15.80 -22.06
N GLY A 381 -7.07 15.93 -22.51
CA GLY A 381 -5.90 15.52 -21.74
C GLY A 381 -5.45 16.63 -20.79
N GLY A 382 -4.81 16.28 -19.67
CA GLY A 382 -4.23 17.28 -18.78
C GLY A 382 -3.02 17.99 -19.40
N VAL A 383 -2.74 19.20 -18.92
CA VAL A 383 -1.48 19.89 -19.21
C VAL A 383 -0.38 19.22 -18.40
N ALA A 384 0.74 18.89 -19.02
CA ALA A 384 1.94 18.44 -18.31
C ALA A 384 2.98 19.57 -18.28
N ARG A 385 3.84 19.59 -17.27
CA ARG A 385 4.92 20.57 -17.13
C ARG A 385 6.27 19.86 -17.03
N ALA A 386 7.24 20.34 -17.81
CA ALA A 386 8.66 19.98 -17.72
C ALA A 386 9.45 21.29 -17.60
N ASP A 387 9.85 21.63 -16.37
CA ASP A 387 10.48 22.91 -16.04
C ASP A 387 9.69 24.12 -16.58
N ASP A 388 10.27 24.88 -17.53
CA ASP A 388 9.67 26.07 -18.12
C ASP A 388 8.73 25.78 -19.30
N LEU A 389 8.54 24.51 -19.64
CA LEU A 389 7.77 24.05 -20.78
C LEU A 389 6.45 23.41 -20.32
N LEU A 390 5.33 23.96 -20.78
CA LEU A 390 4.02 23.33 -20.72
C LEU A 390 3.79 22.51 -21.98
N LEU A 391 3.31 21.29 -21.78
CA LEU A 391 2.96 20.34 -22.82
C LEU A 391 1.45 20.24 -22.85
N VAL A 392 0.85 20.80 -23.89
CA VAL A 392 -0.60 20.85 -24.03
C VAL A 392 -1.04 19.88 -25.13
N PRO A 393 -1.66 18.75 -24.77
CA PRO A 393 -2.21 17.82 -25.73
C PRO A 393 -3.51 18.42 -26.31
N ALA A 394 -3.43 19.02 -27.49
CA ALA A 394 -4.58 19.58 -28.16
C ALA A 394 -5.38 18.51 -28.92
N TRP A 395 -6.67 18.75 -28.97
CA TRP A 395 -7.68 17.92 -29.61
C TRP A 395 -7.48 17.69 -31.09
N ASN A 396 -6.99 18.71 -31.76
CA ASN A 396 -6.72 18.67 -33.20
C ASN A 396 -5.57 17.72 -33.57
N GLY A 397 -4.94 17.05 -32.60
CA GLY A 397 -3.83 16.11 -32.79
C GLY A 397 -2.46 16.73 -32.50
N SER A 398 -2.42 18.04 -32.26
CA SER A 398 -1.20 18.78 -31.94
C SER A 398 -0.79 18.65 -30.49
N LEU A 399 0.46 18.31 -30.24
CA LEU A 399 1.10 18.60 -28.96
C LEU A 399 1.77 19.98 -29.07
N LEU A 400 1.34 20.92 -28.23
CA LEU A 400 1.98 22.23 -28.13
C LEU A 400 3.00 22.24 -27.00
N GLY A 401 4.18 22.79 -27.27
CA GLY A 401 5.18 23.15 -26.27
C GLY A 401 5.11 24.65 -26.04
N ILE A 402 4.76 25.08 -24.84
CA ILE A 402 4.48 26.47 -24.50
C ILE A 402 5.39 26.90 -23.36
N GLU A 403 5.99 28.09 -23.46
CA GLU A 403 6.72 28.67 -22.35
C GLU A 403 5.76 29.05 -21.22
N ALA A 404 5.93 28.42 -20.06
CA ALA A 404 5.03 28.52 -18.92
C ALA A 404 4.83 29.96 -18.44
N LYS A 405 5.89 30.77 -18.46
CA LYS A 405 5.86 32.15 -17.99
C LYS A 405 5.08 33.10 -18.90
N THR A 406 5.15 32.91 -20.22
CA THR A 406 4.68 33.91 -21.19
C THR A 406 3.49 33.46 -22.03
N GLY A 407 3.20 32.16 -22.05
CA GLY A 407 2.22 31.59 -22.98
C GLY A 407 2.73 31.52 -24.43
N THR A 408 4.02 31.78 -24.68
CA THR A 408 4.58 31.73 -26.02
C THR A 408 4.71 30.29 -26.50
N VAL A 409 4.05 29.94 -27.61
CA VAL A 409 4.20 28.63 -28.26
C VAL A 409 5.61 28.51 -28.84
N ARG A 410 6.42 27.61 -28.27
CA ARG A 410 7.78 27.29 -28.76
C ARG A 410 7.75 26.38 -29.97
N TRP A 411 6.87 25.38 -29.93
CA TRP A 411 6.69 24.42 -31.02
C TRP A 411 5.27 23.83 -30.99
N ASN A 412 4.85 23.27 -32.13
CA ASN A 412 3.56 22.60 -32.32
C ASN A 412 3.79 21.38 -33.23
N ILE A 413 3.57 20.18 -32.68
CA ILE A 413 3.90 18.92 -33.33
C ILE A 413 2.64 18.07 -33.51
N ASP A 414 2.35 17.66 -34.74
CA ASP A 414 1.28 16.69 -35.02
C ASP A 414 1.66 15.29 -34.51
N CYS A 415 0.95 14.83 -33.48
CA CYS A 415 1.10 13.51 -32.88
C CYS A 415 -0.04 12.55 -33.27
N GLY A 416 -0.98 12.99 -34.11
CA GLY A 416 -2.13 12.23 -34.55
C GLY A 416 -3.38 12.41 -33.69
N TYR A 417 -4.52 12.05 -34.26
CA TYR A 417 -5.86 12.46 -33.83
C TYR A 417 -6.55 11.54 -32.80
N PRO A 418 -7.34 12.06 -31.82
CA PRO A 418 -7.15 13.25 -30.99
C PRO A 418 -6.21 12.94 -29.81
N LEU A 419 -5.59 13.96 -29.19
CA LEU A 419 -4.76 13.78 -27.98
C LEU A 419 -5.59 13.94 -26.70
N ARG A 420 -6.02 12.82 -26.11
CA ARG A 420 -6.73 12.81 -24.81
C ARG A 420 -5.86 12.39 -23.63
N SER A 421 -4.67 11.89 -23.93
CA SER A 421 -3.74 11.41 -22.92
C SER A 421 -2.85 12.56 -22.46
N THR A 422 -2.68 12.72 -21.14
CA THR A 422 -1.72 13.67 -20.58
C THR A 422 -0.30 13.22 -20.98
N PRO A 423 0.55 14.10 -21.52
CA PRO A 423 1.93 13.75 -21.87
C PRO A 423 2.69 13.26 -20.64
N LEU A 424 3.46 12.19 -20.79
CA LEU A 424 4.39 11.72 -19.77
C LEU A 424 5.80 12.21 -20.08
N VAL A 425 6.46 12.82 -19.10
CA VAL A 425 7.87 13.22 -19.23
C VAL A 425 8.72 12.33 -18.33
N ILE A 426 9.75 11.71 -18.90
CA ILE A 426 10.76 10.97 -18.14
C ILE A 426 12.13 11.52 -18.52
N ASP A 427 12.81 12.11 -17.55
CA ASP A 427 14.01 12.93 -17.73
C ASP A 427 13.71 14.03 -18.76
N ASP A 428 14.20 13.93 -20.00
CA ASP A 428 13.98 14.94 -21.06
C ASP A 428 13.19 14.40 -22.26
N VAL A 429 12.52 13.25 -22.11
CA VAL A 429 11.75 12.61 -23.17
C VAL A 429 10.26 12.70 -22.88
N ILE A 430 9.53 13.24 -23.83
CA ILE A 430 8.07 13.38 -23.82
C ILE A 430 7.46 12.18 -24.54
N TYR A 431 6.47 11.54 -23.92
CA TYR A 431 5.69 10.46 -24.50
C TYR A 431 4.22 10.87 -24.59
N GLN A 432 3.72 10.97 -25.82
CA GLN A 432 2.35 11.39 -26.11
C GLN A 432 1.56 10.27 -26.77
N GLY A 433 0.48 9.84 -26.13
CA GLY A 433 -0.48 8.90 -26.70
C GLY A 433 -1.56 9.62 -27.51
N SER A 434 -1.95 9.02 -28.64
CA SER A 434 -2.98 9.53 -29.55
C SER A 434 -4.17 8.57 -29.66
N GLY A 435 -5.36 9.13 -29.91
CA GLY A 435 -6.57 8.38 -30.25
C GLY A 435 -6.46 7.52 -31.51
N SER A 436 -5.43 7.74 -32.34
CA SER A 436 -5.09 6.87 -33.47
C SER A 436 -4.44 5.54 -33.07
N GLY A 437 -4.02 5.42 -31.80
CA GLY A 437 -3.23 4.30 -31.31
C GLY A 437 -1.72 4.49 -31.43
N ARG A 438 -1.28 5.67 -31.86
CA ARG A 438 0.13 6.05 -31.95
C ARG A 438 0.65 6.58 -30.60
N LEU A 439 1.82 6.11 -30.20
CA LEU A 439 2.65 6.70 -29.16
C LEU A 439 3.83 7.42 -29.83
N THR A 440 3.96 8.71 -29.58
CA THR A 440 5.05 9.55 -30.11
C THR A 440 6.02 9.88 -28.98
N ALA A 441 7.32 9.68 -29.22
CA ALA A 441 8.38 10.12 -28.33
C ALA A 441 9.11 11.32 -28.92
N LEU A 442 9.25 12.39 -28.14
CA LEU A 442 9.89 13.65 -28.51
C LEU A 442 10.91 14.06 -27.44
N ASN A 443 11.89 14.89 -27.78
CA ASN A 443 12.65 15.64 -26.76
C ASN A 443 11.92 16.93 -26.38
N LEU A 444 12.43 17.66 -25.37
CA LEU A 444 11.86 18.94 -24.92
C LEU A 444 11.85 20.05 -26.00
N GLN A 445 12.64 19.91 -27.06
CA GLN A 445 12.68 20.81 -28.21
C GLN A 445 11.60 20.48 -29.27
N GLY A 446 10.81 19.43 -29.05
CA GLY A 446 9.76 18.98 -29.97
C GLY A 446 10.30 18.14 -31.13
N GLU A 447 11.55 17.67 -31.08
CA GLU A 447 12.15 16.84 -32.11
C GLU A 447 11.73 15.38 -31.94
N PHE A 448 11.35 14.74 -33.04
CA PHE A 448 10.97 13.33 -33.04
C PHE A 448 12.13 12.41 -32.70
N LEU A 449 11.93 11.56 -31.68
CA LEU A 449 12.86 10.49 -31.32
C LEU A 449 12.42 9.16 -31.94
N TRP A 450 11.17 8.77 -31.72
CA TRP A 450 10.56 7.57 -32.32
C TRP A 450 9.03 7.61 -32.25
N THR A 451 8.38 6.73 -33.00
CA THR A 451 6.93 6.50 -32.94
C THR A 451 6.62 5.01 -32.90
N ARG A 452 5.50 4.63 -32.28
CA ARG A 452 5.04 3.24 -32.22
C ARG A 452 3.52 3.14 -32.31
N ASP A 453 3.03 2.15 -33.05
CA ASP A 453 1.61 1.86 -33.21
C ASP A 453 1.17 0.71 -32.27
N PHE A 454 0.04 0.89 -31.59
CA PHE A 454 -0.56 -0.06 -30.65
C PHE A 454 -1.87 -0.68 -31.16
N GLY A 455 -2.29 -0.40 -32.40
CA GLY A 455 -3.41 -1.02 -33.10
C GLY A 455 -4.81 -0.64 -32.59
N ALA A 456 -4.89 0.16 -31.52
CA ALA A 456 -6.13 0.70 -30.98
C ALA A 456 -5.85 2.01 -30.22
N PRO A 457 -6.85 2.89 -30.04
CA PRO A 457 -6.67 4.23 -29.44
C PRO A 457 -5.93 4.22 -28.10
N LEU A 458 -5.00 5.15 -27.90
CA LEU A 458 -4.35 5.43 -26.62
C LEU A 458 -5.05 6.61 -25.94
N LEU A 459 -6.12 6.32 -25.21
CA LEU A 459 -6.93 7.34 -24.53
C LEU A 459 -6.44 7.61 -23.10
N ALA A 460 -5.81 6.63 -22.46
CA ALA A 460 -5.23 6.73 -21.14
C ALA A 460 -3.80 7.30 -21.21
N SER A 461 -3.41 8.12 -20.22
CA SER A 461 -2.04 8.64 -20.09
C SER A 461 -1.01 7.51 -19.94
N PRO A 462 0.16 7.59 -20.59
CA PRO A 462 1.29 6.71 -20.29
C PRO A 462 1.72 6.87 -18.83
N ALA A 463 2.26 5.81 -18.24
CA ALA A 463 2.73 5.81 -16.86
C ALA A 463 4.22 5.46 -16.76
N ALA A 464 4.97 6.17 -15.93
CA ALA A 464 6.36 5.79 -15.66
C ALA A 464 6.41 4.47 -14.88
N VAL A 465 7.34 3.60 -15.25
CA VAL A 465 7.66 2.36 -14.52
C VAL A 465 9.18 2.21 -14.44
N PRO A 466 9.72 1.35 -13.55
CA PRO A 466 11.16 1.17 -13.45
C PRO A 466 11.82 0.82 -14.80
N GLY A 467 12.70 1.72 -15.26
CA GLY A 467 13.43 1.59 -16.51
C GLY A 467 12.60 1.78 -17.79
N GLY A 468 11.48 2.50 -17.74
CA GLY A 468 10.70 2.83 -18.95
C GLY A 468 9.29 3.34 -18.65
N LEU A 469 8.33 2.89 -19.44
CA LEU A 469 6.93 3.30 -19.37
C LEU A 469 5.96 2.16 -19.65
N ALA A 470 4.75 2.31 -19.13
CA ALA A 470 3.59 1.48 -19.39
C ALA A 470 2.55 2.26 -20.19
N VAL A 471 1.95 1.60 -21.17
CA VAL A 471 0.88 2.13 -22.02
C VAL A 471 -0.22 1.09 -22.13
N VAL A 472 -1.47 1.52 -22.03
CA VAL A 472 -2.65 0.67 -22.25
C VAL A 472 -3.51 1.26 -23.35
N ASN A 473 -3.88 0.45 -24.34
CA ASN A 473 -4.78 0.87 -25.41
C ASN A 473 -6.25 0.59 -25.05
N LYS A 474 -7.17 1.14 -25.84
CA LYS A 474 -8.61 1.04 -25.61
C LYS A 474 -9.15 -0.39 -25.54
N GLU A 475 -8.51 -1.35 -26.20
CA GLU A 475 -8.88 -2.77 -26.18
C GLU A 475 -8.27 -3.55 -25.00
N GLY A 476 -7.64 -2.85 -24.06
CA GLY A 476 -7.08 -3.44 -22.84
C GLY A 476 -5.75 -4.15 -23.07
N VAL A 477 -5.00 -3.77 -24.10
CA VAL A 477 -3.62 -4.27 -24.29
C VAL A 477 -2.67 -3.40 -23.48
N LEU A 478 -2.14 -3.95 -22.40
CA LEU A 478 -1.10 -3.31 -21.58
C LEU A 478 0.27 -3.69 -22.13
N THR A 479 1.11 -2.68 -22.41
CA THR A 479 2.48 -2.87 -22.88
C THR A 479 3.44 -2.11 -21.98
N VAL A 480 4.44 -2.80 -21.44
CA VAL A 480 5.57 -2.19 -20.76
C VAL A 480 6.77 -2.22 -21.67
N MET A 481 7.47 -1.09 -21.74
CA MET A 481 8.54 -0.87 -22.70
C MET A 481 9.66 -0.03 -22.08
N ASN A 482 10.85 -0.13 -22.66
CA ASN A 482 11.93 0.79 -22.32
C ASN A 482 11.76 2.14 -23.03
N ARG A 483 12.66 3.07 -22.73
CA ARG A 483 12.62 4.44 -23.27
C ARG A 483 12.91 4.54 -24.78
N LEU A 484 13.45 3.49 -25.39
CA LEU A 484 13.74 3.40 -26.83
C LEU A 484 12.54 2.87 -27.64
N GLY A 485 11.41 2.59 -26.99
CA GLY A 485 10.23 2.04 -27.67
C GLY A 485 10.16 0.51 -27.69
N GLU A 486 11.17 -0.18 -27.13
CA GLU A 486 11.27 -1.64 -27.17
C GLU A 486 10.39 -2.27 -26.10
N THR A 487 9.59 -3.27 -26.50
CA THR A 487 8.70 -4.00 -25.57
C THR A 487 9.54 -4.83 -24.60
N LYS A 488 9.29 -4.64 -23.31
CA LYS A 488 9.72 -5.60 -22.28
C LYS A 488 8.74 -6.75 -22.17
N TRP A 489 7.44 -6.43 -22.02
CA TRP A 489 6.37 -7.42 -22.03
C TRP A 489 5.03 -6.78 -22.45
N ARG A 490 4.08 -7.63 -22.81
CA ARG A 490 2.71 -7.26 -23.20
C ARG A 490 1.71 -8.22 -22.55
N GLY A 491 0.61 -7.67 -22.02
CA GLY A 491 -0.52 -8.40 -21.47
C GLY A 491 -1.83 -7.99 -22.11
N GLU A 492 -2.77 -8.93 -22.24
CA GLU A 492 -4.12 -8.68 -22.77
C GLU A 492 -5.15 -8.79 -21.65
N LEU A 493 -5.75 -7.67 -21.26
CA LEU A 493 -6.90 -7.63 -20.35
C LEU A 493 -8.19 -8.06 -21.05
N ARG A 494 -8.29 -7.77 -22.36
CA ARG A 494 -9.49 -7.98 -23.20
C ARG A 494 -10.74 -7.29 -22.65
N GLU A 495 -10.51 -6.18 -21.98
CA GLU A 495 -11.52 -5.32 -21.38
C GLU A 495 -11.19 -3.90 -21.78
N SER A 496 -12.21 -3.09 -22.07
CA SER A 496 -11.94 -1.74 -22.50
C SER A 496 -11.32 -0.91 -21.38
N VAL A 497 -10.30 -0.13 -21.74
CA VAL A 497 -9.69 0.88 -20.86
C VAL A 497 -9.83 2.21 -21.56
N PHE A 498 -10.60 3.13 -20.98
CA PHE A 498 -10.75 4.45 -21.55
C PHE A 498 -9.65 5.36 -21.01
N TYR A 499 -9.92 6.07 -19.92
CA TYR A 499 -9.08 7.19 -19.49
C TYR A 499 -8.32 6.93 -18.19
N SER A 500 -8.59 5.81 -17.53
CA SER A 500 -7.80 5.36 -16.38
C SER A 500 -6.38 5.06 -16.85
N ALA A 501 -5.44 5.94 -16.49
CA ALA A 501 -4.02 5.70 -16.70
C ALA A 501 -3.57 4.48 -15.87
N PRO A 502 -2.57 3.71 -16.34
CA PRO A 502 -1.87 2.80 -15.47
C PRO A 502 -1.21 3.59 -14.31
N LEU A 503 -1.11 2.99 -13.13
CA LEU A 503 -0.42 3.60 -11.99
C LEU A 503 0.67 2.65 -11.49
N TYR A 504 1.92 3.10 -11.52
CA TYR A 504 3.00 2.40 -10.83
C TYR A 504 3.10 2.88 -9.38
N ALA A 505 2.80 1.99 -8.44
CA ALA A 505 2.89 2.27 -7.01
C ALA A 505 3.23 1.01 -6.22
N ASP A 506 4.03 1.15 -5.17
CA ASP A 506 4.36 0.07 -4.23
C ASP A 506 4.82 -1.23 -4.94
N GLY A 507 5.69 -1.06 -5.94
CA GLY A 507 6.22 -2.16 -6.73
C GLY A 507 5.24 -2.82 -7.68
N SER A 508 4.01 -2.30 -7.85
CA SER A 508 2.94 -2.88 -8.66
C SER A 508 2.46 -1.89 -9.74
N LEU A 509 2.06 -2.40 -10.90
CA LEU A 509 1.46 -1.63 -11.99
C LEU A 509 -0.05 -1.88 -12.02
N LEU A 510 -0.82 -0.88 -11.63
CA LEU A 510 -2.27 -0.95 -11.49
C LEU A 510 -2.96 -0.53 -12.79
N VAL A 511 -4.00 -1.26 -13.20
CA VAL A 511 -4.84 -0.91 -14.35
C VAL A 511 -6.31 -1.14 -14.03
N ALA A 512 -7.13 -0.10 -14.17
CA ALA A 512 -8.57 -0.16 -13.98
C ALA A 512 -9.29 -0.18 -15.33
N THR A 513 -10.36 -0.99 -15.44
CA THR A 513 -11.10 -1.20 -16.68
C THR A 513 -12.55 -0.74 -16.57
N THR A 514 -13.19 -0.51 -17.72
CA THR A 514 -14.62 -0.16 -17.74
C THR A 514 -15.54 -1.33 -17.41
N ALA A 515 -15.02 -2.55 -17.30
CA ALA A 515 -15.75 -3.68 -16.78
C ALA A 515 -15.84 -3.67 -15.23
N GLY A 516 -15.26 -2.68 -14.56
CA GLY A 516 -15.22 -2.59 -13.10
C GLY A 516 -14.20 -3.53 -12.48
N ASN A 517 -13.14 -3.83 -13.22
CA ASN A 517 -12.04 -4.66 -12.74
C ASN A 517 -10.81 -3.79 -12.49
N LEU A 518 -10.08 -4.08 -11.42
CA LEU A 518 -8.80 -3.46 -11.09
C LEU A 518 -7.74 -4.55 -11.01
N TYR A 519 -6.69 -4.42 -11.81
CA TYR A 519 -5.60 -5.38 -11.92
C TYR A 519 -4.33 -4.78 -11.35
N ALA A 520 -3.52 -5.58 -10.66
CA ALA A 520 -2.16 -5.24 -10.27
C ALA A 520 -1.17 -6.22 -10.88
N PHE A 521 -0.24 -5.71 -11.67
CA PHE A 521 0.80 -6.48 -12.33
C PHE A 521 2.15 -6.25 -11.68
N ASP A 522 3.04 -7.23 -11.76
CA ASP A 522 4.46 -6.99 -11.61
C ASP A 522 4.97 -6.23 -12.85
N PRO A 523 5.55 -5.03 -12.69
CA PRO A 523 6.00 -4.23 -13.83
C PRO A 523 7.18 -4.87 -14.58
N ARG A 524 7.85 -5.88 -14.01
CA ARG A 524 9.06 -6.48 -14.59
C ARG A 524 8.72 -7.54 -15.63
N ASP A 525 7.69 -8.34 -15.38
CA ASP A 525 7.33 -9.49 -16.23
C ASP A 525 5.86 -9.56 -16.63
N GLY A 526 5.00 -8.69 -16.09
CA GLY A 526 3.57 -8.64 -16.39
C GLY A 526 2.74 -9.72 -15.69
N SER A 527 3.31 -10.44 -14.71
CA SER A 527 2.55 -11.39 -13.90
C SER A 527 1.53 -10.66 -13.03
N THR A 528 0.30 -11.18 -12.95
CA THR A 528 -0.74 -10.63 -12.10
C THR A 528 -0.43 -10.92 -10.63
N LYS A 529 -0.25 -9.88 -9.82
CA LYS A 529 -0.10 -9.98 -8.36
C LYS A 529 -1.44 -10.20 -7.66
N TRP A 530 -2.44 -9.41 -8.05
CA TRP A 530 -3.82 -9.54 -7.60
C TRP A 530 -4.76 -8.86 -8.61
N SER A 531 -6.04 -9.20 -8.54
CA SER A 531 -7.09 -8.52 -9.31
C SER A 531 -8.40 -8.53 -8.53
N PHE A 532 -9.14 -7.44 -8.58
CA PHE A 532 -10.49 -7.36 -8.07
C PHE A 532 -11.49 -7.25 -9.22
N ARG A 533 -12.66 -7.87 -9.06
CA ARG A 533 -13.76 -7.83 -10.01
C ARG A 533 -15.07 -7.49 -9.31
N GLY A 534 -15.94 -6.75 -10.00
CA GLY A 534 -17.31 -6.49 -9.53
C GLY A 534 -17.55 -5.09 -8.96
N PHE A 535 -16.71 -4.11 -9.27
CA PHE A 535 -17.02 -2.69 -9.03
C PHE A 535 -17.90 -2.11 -10.16
N GLY A 536 -18.27 -0.83 -10.04
CA GLY A 536 -18.77 -0.06 -11.18
C GLY A 536 -17.67 0.21 -12.22
N PRO A 537 -18.03 0.63 -13.45
CA PRO A 537 -17.05 0.97 -14.48
C PRO A 537 -16.06 2.04 -14.04
N PHE A 538 -14.75 1.82 -14.27
CA PHE A 538 -13.72 2.80 -13.97
C PHE A 538 -13.37 3.67 -15.17
N TYR A 539 -13.45 4.99 -14.98
CA TYR A 539 -13.06 6.00 -15.97
C TYR A 539 -11.93 6.90 -15.45
N GLY A 540 -11.79 7.04 -14.13
CA GLY A 540 -10.70 7.78 -13.49
C GLY A 540 -9.49 6.90 -13.21
N THR A 541 -8.35 7.56 -12.99
CA THR A 541 -7.08 6.89 -12.63
C THR A 541 -7.08 6.59 -11.12
N PRO A 542 -6.57 5.43 -10.67
CA PRO A 542 -6.35 5.20 -9.25
C PRO A 542 -5.32 6.18 -8.67
N ALA A 543 -5.44 6.49 -7.38
CA ALA A 543 -4.45 7.24 -6.61
C ALA A 543 -3.80 6.36 -5.57
N TYR A 544 -2.56 6.65 -5.17
CA TYR A 544 -1.84 5.91 -4.15
C TYR A 544 -1.24 6.84 -3.08
N ALA A 545 -1.39 6.45 -1.82
CA ALA A 545 -0.67 7.02 -0.69
C ALA A 545 -0.57 5.99 0.44
N ASP A 546 0.60 5.90 1.10
CA ASP A 546 0.80 5.13 2.33
C ASP A 546 0.25 3.69 2.32
N GLY A 547 0.53 2.95 1.24
CA GLY A 547 0.06 1.55 1.10
C GLY A 547 -1.43 1.41 0.76
N ARG A 548 -2.08 2.50 0.33
CA ARG A 548 -3.50 2.54 0.00
C ARG A 548 -3.71 2.99 -1.43
N ILE A 549 -4.69 2.40 -2.09
CA ILE A 549 -5.16 2.79 -3.41
C ILE A 549 -6.55 3.39 -3.25
N SER A 550 -6.83 4.54 -3.85
CA SER A 550 -8.20 5.07 -3.95
C SER A 550 -8.62 5.16 -5.41
N ILE A 551 -9.84 4.75 -5.72
CA ILE A 551 -10.40 4.90 -7.07
C ILE A 551 -11.92 5.08 -7.01
N GLY A 552 -12.43 6.02 -7.79
CA GLY A 552 -13.86 6.23 -7.96
C GLY A 552 -14.41 5.52 -9.19
N ASP A 553 -15.65 5.04 -9.12
CA ASP A 553 -16.35 4.41 -10.22
C ASP A 553 -17.53 5.24 -10.76
N ASN A 554 -18.04 4.83 -11.93
CA ASN A 554 -19.17 5.49 -12.57
C ASN A 554 -20.54 5.19 -11.93
N THR A 555 -20.60 4.37 -10.88
CA THR A 555 -21.82 4.21 -10.07
C THR A 555 -21.81 5.11 -8.84
N GLY A 556 -20.74 5.88 -8.64
CA GLY A 556 -20.61 6.93 -7.62
C GLY A 556 -19.98 6.47 -6.32
N TRP A 557 -19.36 5.29 -6.32
CA TRP A 557 -18.60 4.77 -5.21
C TRP A 557 -17.13 5.17 -5.31
N LEU A 558 -16.59 5.67 -4.20
CA LEU A 558 -15.17 5.83 -3.97
C LEU A 558 -14.67 4.65 -3.14
N HIS A 559 -13.79 3.86 -3.72
CA HIS A 559 -13.21 2.66 -3.11
C HIS A 559 -11.82 2.97 -2.60
N LEU A 560 -11.54 2.52 -1.39
CA LEU A 560 -10.21 2.53 -0.79
C LEU A 560 -9.76 1.08 -0.63
N LEU A 561 -8.61 0.74 -1.19
CA LEU A 561 -8.05 -0.60 -1.22
C LEU A 561 -6.65 -0.61 -0.61
N ASN A 562 -6.21 -1.76 -0.10
CA ASN A 562 -4.84 -1.99 0.30
C ASN A 562 -3.97 -2.29 -0.94
N SER A 563 -2.82 -1.61 -1.10
CA SER A 563 -1.99 -1.71 -2.30
C SER A 563 -1.37 -3.09 -2.53
N ALA A 564 -1.00 -3.79 -1.46
CA ALA A 564 -0.31 -5.06 -1.52
C ALA A 564 -1.27 -6.23 -1.83
N SER A 565 -2.54 -6.11 -1.42
CA SER A 565 -3.54 -7.19 -1.52
C SER A 565 -4.64 -6.96 -2.54
N GLY A 566 -5.00 -5.70 -2.81
CA GLY A 566 -6.21 -5.34 -3.54
C GLY A 566 -7.48 -5.49 -2.71
N GLU A 567 -7.39 -5.75 -1.41
CA GLU A 567 -8.57 -5.82 -0.53
C GLU A 567 -9.20 -4.43 -0.35
N VAL A 568 -10.54 -4.36 -0.42
CA VAL A 568 -11.29 -3.13 -0.10
C VAL A 568 -11.27 -2.89 1.40
N ILE A 569 -10.58 -1.83 1.82
CA ILE A 569 -10.43 -1.41 3.22
C ILE A 569 -11.40 -0.29 3.62
N GLY A 570 -12.09 0.32 2.65
CA GLY A 570 -13.14 1.30 2.89
C GLY A 570 -13.89 1.64 1.61
N ARG A 571 -15.13 2.10 1.74
CA ARG A 571 -15.91 2.66 0.63
C ARG A 571 -16.83 3.76 1.11
N VAL A 572 -17.06 4.75 0.27
CA VAL A 572 -18.06 5.80 0.47
C VAL A 572 -18.77 6.10 -0.84
N GLU A 573 -20.02 6.50 -0.74
CA GLU A 573 -20.82 6.91 -1.88
C GLU A 573 -20.91 8.44 -1.91
N THR A 574 -20.84 9.00 -3.12
CA THR A 574 -21.10 10.43 -3.35
C THR A 574 -22.58 10.65 -3.64
N GLY A 575 -23.02 10.23 -4.82
CA GLY A 575 -24.34 10.44 -5.40
C GLY A 575 -24.32 10.45 -6.93
N GLY A 576 -23.14 10.51 -7.55
CA GLY A 576 -22.94 10.54 -8.99
C GLY A 576 -21.56 9.98 -9.38
N ALA A 577 -21.37 9.71 -10.66
CA ALA A 577 -20.13 9.10 -11.18
C ALA A 577 -18.87 9.88 -10.76
N ILE A 578 -17.78 9.15 -10.49
CA ILE A 578 -16.49 9.71 -10.15
C ILE A 578 -15.51 9.37 -11.28
N GLN A 579 -15.10 10.38 -12.05
CA GLN A 579 -14.21 10.20 -13.21
C GLN A 579 -12.83 10.85 -13.05
N GLY A 580 -12.67 11.75 -12.07
CA GLY A 580 -11.38 12.31 -11.70
C GLY A 580 -10.56 11.36 -10.81
N THR A 581 -9.25 11.56 -10.80
CA THR A 581 -8.34 10.87 -9.87
C THR A 581 -8.59 11.40 -8.45
N PRO A 582 -8.86 10.54 -7.45
CA PRO A 582 -8.94 10.98 -6.06
C PRO A 582 -7.60 11.57 -5.56
N LEU A 583 -7.66 12.54 -4.66
CA LEU A 583 -6.47 13.17 -4.09
C LEU A 583 -6.34 12.81 -2.61
N PHE A 584 -5.23 12.19 -2.24
CA PHE A 584 -4.80 12.12 -0.85
C PHE A 584 -4.07 13.42 -0.49
N VAL A 585 -4.54 14.11 0.55
CA VAL A 585 -3.93 15.33 1.05
C VAL A 585 -4.03 15.36 2.57
N ASP A 586 -2.87 15.27 3.23
CA ASP A 586 -2.76 15.17 4.68
C ASP A 586 -3.59 13.99 5.20
N ASP A 587 -4.60 14.23 6.04
CA ASP A 587 -5.53 13.19 6.52
C ASP A 587 -6.84 13.11 5.71
N LEU A 588 -6.94 13.85 4.60
CA LEU A 588 -8.12 13.91 3.74
C LEU A 588 -7.96 13.08 2.47
N LEU A 589 -9.09 12.55 2.02
CA LEU A 589 -9.32 12.02 0.68
C LEU A 589 -10.35 12.91 -0.02
N VAL A 590 -9.97 13.53 -1.13
CA VAL A 590 -10.78 14.53 -1.86
C VAL A 590 -11.09 14.03 -3.27
N VAL A 591 -12.33 14.24 -3.74
CA VAL A 591 -12.72 13.89 -5.11
C VAL A 591 -13.83 14.79 -5.67
N GLY A 592 -13.80 15.05 -6.97
CA GLY A 592 -14.93 15.60 -7.71
C GLY A 592 -15.92 14.51 -8.12
N SER A 593 -17.20 14.84 -8.20
CA SER A 593 -18.26 13.91 -8.63
C SER A 593 -19.26 14.59 -9.56
N ARG A 594 -19.90 13.77 -10.40
CA ARG A 594 -21.04 14.16 -11.25
C ARG A 594 -22.36 14.35 -10.46
N ASP A 595 -22.31 14.34 -9.13
CA ASP A 595 -23.39 14.85 -8.28
C ASP A 595 -23.36 16.37 -8.10
N ASN A 596 -22.46 17.07 -8.81
CA ASN A 596 -22.20 18.51 -8.72
C ASN A 596 -21.52 18.93 -7.41
N PHE A 597 -20.68 18.07 -6.83
CA PHE A 597 -19.90 18.41 -5.65
C PHE A 597 -18.43 17.99 -5.77
N VAL A 598 -17.59 18.73 -5.06
CA VAL A 598 -16.29 18.25 -4.55
C VAL A 598 -16.51 17.75 -3.12
N HIS A 599 -16.10 16.52 -2.82
CA HIS A 599 -16.25 15.92 -1.50
C HIS A 599 -14.89 15.72 -0.83
N ALA A 600 -14.85 15.83 0.49
CA ALA A 600 -13.69 15.45 1.29
C ALA A 600 -14.08 14.57 2.49
N TRP A 601 -13.33 13.50 2.70
CA TRP A 601 -13.44 12.64 3.87
C TRP A 601 -12.12 12.59 4.62
N ARG A 602 -12.19 12.61 5.95
CA ARG A 602 -11.05 12.33 6.81
C ARG A 602 -10.88 10.83 6.97
N LEU A 603 -9.65 10.38 6.83
CA LEU A 603 -9.24 8.98 7.01
C LEU A 603 -8.99 8.72 8.50
N LEU A 604 -9.92 8.03 9.16
CA LEU A 604 -9.82 7.65 10.56
C LEU A 604 -9.60 6.13 10.71
N PRO A 605 -8.79 5.69 11.69
CA PRO A 605 -8.70 4.27 12.03
C PRO A 605 -10.06 3.71 12.48
N GLY A 606 -10.33 2.45 12.14
CA GLY A 606 -11.51 1.72 12.61
C GLY A 606 -12.62 1.55 11.56
N PRO A 607 -13.64 0.72 11.84
CA PRO A 607 -14.71 0.42 10.90
C PRO A 607 -15.66 1.60 10.65
N GLN A 608 -16.31 1.59 9.49
CA GLN A 608 -17.49 2.43 9.25
C GLN A 608 -18.62 2.00 10.22
N PRO A 609 -19.34 2.96 10.83
CA PRO A 609 -20.39 2.67 11.80
C PRO A 609 -21.60 1.93 11.22
#